data_AF-A0A2H0X964-F1
#
_entry.id   AF-A0A2H0X964-F1
#
_cell.length_a   1.000
_cell.length_b   1.000
_cell.length_c   1.000
_cell.angle_alpha   90.00
_cell.angle_beta   90.00
_cell.angle_gamma   90.00
#
_symmetry.space_group_name_H-M   'P 1'
#
loop_
_entity.id
_entity.type
_entity.pdbx_description
1 polymer ?
#
loop_
_entity_poly.entity_id
_entity_poly.type
_entity_poly.pdbx_seq_one_letter_code
_entity_poly.pdbx_strand_id
1 'polypeptide(L)'
;MDNLTVDQPISTFSKQQRIKKIQSYCSYGFGGLEVLLVIRFFFRLLGANIASPFVNFLYQVTYPFISIFQGIFKPLPAIGATVVEVETLVAVIMYGLMWFGVLQLVRTLMD
;
A
#
# COMPACT_ATOMS: atom_id res chain seq x y z
N MET A 1 48.35 42.49 7.75
CA MET A 1 47.06 42.97 8.28
C MET A 1 45.98 42.71 7.24
N ASP A 2 45.82 41.42 6.94
CA ASP A 2 44.63 40.62 7.22
C ASP A 2 43.30 41.27 6.81
N ASN A 3 42.73 40.78 5.70
CA ASN A 3 41.40 40.16 5.68
C ASN A 3 40.97 39.81 4.24
N LEU A 4 41.42 38.67 3.72
CA LEU A 4 40.93 38.11 2.44
C LEU A 4 40.39 36.68 2.59
N THR A 5 39.80 36.36 3.73
CA THR A 5 39.00 35.13 3.88
C THR A 5 37.65 35.48 4.45
N VAL A 6 36.85 36.19 3.64
CA VAL A 6 35.40 36.11 3.80
C VAL A 6 35.01 34.72 3.34
N ASP A 7 34.96 33.78 4.30
CA ASP A 7 34.48 32.42 4.13
C ASP A 7 33.10 32.45 3.47
N GLN A 8 33.11 32.35 2.13
CA GLN A 8 31.89 32.18 1.36
C GLN A 8 31.24 30.88 1.83
N PRO A 9 29.95 30.86 2.21
CA PRO A 9 29.32 29.63 2.65
C PRO A 9 29.24 28.65 1.46
N ILE A 10 30.16 27.69 1.42
CA ILE A 10 30.20 26.63 0.42
C ILE A 10 28.98 25.72 0.65
N SER A 11 27.93 25.97 -0.15
CA SER A 11 26.89 25.02 -0.61
C SER A 11 26.18 24.12 0.43
N THR A 12 25.36 24.71 1.31
CA THR A 12 24.43 23.95 2.18
C THR A 12 23.15 23.45 1.47
N PHE A 13 23.01 23.62 0.15
CA PHE A 13 21.77 23.33 -0.60
C PHE A 13 21.59 21.87 -1.12
N SER A 14 22.46 20.90 -0.80
CA SER A 14 22.41 19.58 -1.47
C SER A 14 21.78 18.42 -0.67
N LYS A 15 21.70 18.51 0.66
CA LYS A 15 21.20 17.38 1.49
C LYS A 15 19.66 17.28 1.47
N GLN A 16 18.99 18.43 1.57
CA GLN A 16 17.53 18.58 1.65
C GLN A 16 16.80 18.15 0.36
N GLN A 17 17.42 18.37 -0.81
CA GLN A 17 16.80 18.06 -2.11
C GLN A 17 16.89 16.57 -2.49
N ARG A 18 17.91 15.85 -2.01
CA ARG A 18 18.05 14.40 -2.26
C ARG A 18 17.04 13.59 -1.44
N ILE A 19 16.72 14.06 -0.23
CA ILE A 19 15.75 13.45 0.68
C ILE A 19 14.33 13.52 0.08
N LYS A 20 13.89 14.69 -0.39
CA LYS A 20 12.58 14.86 -1.03
C LYS A 20 12.43 14.04 -2.32
N LYS A 21 13.52 13.78 -3.04
CA LYS A 21 13.50 13.00 -4.30
C LYS A 21 13.38 11.50 -4.05
N ILE A 22 14.05 10.96 -3.02
CA ILE A 22 13.90 9.55 -2.60
C ILE A 22 12.52 9.29 -1.99
N GLN A 23 11.98 10.28 -1.27
CA GLN A 23 10.61 10.28 -0.74
C GLN A 23 9.56 10.08 -1.85
N SER A 24 9.84 10.50 -3.09
CA SER A 24 8.91 10.43 -4.22
C SER A 24 8.91 9.06 -4.92
N TYR A 25 9.99 8.29 -4.88
CA TYR A 25 10.03 6.96 -5.51
C TYR A 25 9.51 5.86 -4.59
N CYS A 26 9.75 5.99 -3.28
CA CYS A 26 9.27 5.03 -2.30
C CYS A 26 7.74 5.00 -2.19
N SER A 27 7.01 6.06 -2.57
CA SER A 27 5.55 6.15 -2.44
C SER A 27 4.74 5.41 -3.51
N TYR A 28 5.33 4.98 -4.63
CA TYR A 28 4.55 4.40 -5.74
C TYR A 28 4.62 2.86 -5.85
N GLY A 29 5.63 2.21 -5.25
CA GLY A 29 5.93 0.79 -5.50
C GLY A 29 5.03 -0.24 -4.83
N PHE A 30 4.40 0.08 -3.69
CA PHE A 30 3.62 -0.89 -2.90
C PHE A 30 2.10 -0.76 -3.04
N GLY A 31 1.61 0.16 -3.87
CA GLY A 31 0.17 0.33 -4.09
C GLY A 31 -0.48 -0.81 -4.87
N GLY A 32 0.29 -1.63 -5.60
CA GLY A 32 -0.25 -2.66 -6.50
C GLY A 32 -1.09 -3.73 -5.79
N LEU A 33 -0.54 -4.35 -4.74
CA LEU A 33 -1.27 -5.37 -3.97
C LEU A 33 -2.50 -4.78 -3.30
N GLU A 34 -2.35 -3.62 -2.66
CA GLU A 34 -3.43 -2.90 -1.97
C GLU A 34 -4.60 -2.62 -2.93
N VAL A 35 -4.29 -2.09 -4.12
CA VAL A 35 -5.29 -1.83 -5.17
C VAL A 35 -5.99 -3.12 -5.60
N LEU A 36 -5.26 -4.22 -5.80
CA LEU A 36 -5.87 -5.51 -6.16
C LEU A 36 -6.83 -6.02 -5.08
N LEU A 37 -6.46 -5.90 -3.80
CA LEU A 37 -7.31 -6.33 -2.68
C LEU A 37 -8.56 -5.46 -2.52
N VAL A 38 -8.43 -4.14 -2.71
CA VAL A 38 -9.56 -3.22 -2.71
C VAL A 38 -10.51 -3.53 -3.87
N ILE A 39 -10.00 -3.73 -5.09
CA ILE A 39 -10.82 -4.12 -6.24
C ILE A 39 -11.52 -5.47 -5.96
N ARG A 40 -10.79 -6.46 -5.41
CA ARG A 40 -11.37 -7.75 -5.02
C ARG A 40 -12.54 -7.56 -4.06
N PHE A 41 -12.35 -6.77 -3.00
CA PHE A 41 -13.38 -6.50 -2.00
C PHE A 41 -14.64 -5.93 -2.64
N PHE A 42 -14.51 -4.88 -3.46
CA PHE A 42 -15.66 -4.30 -4.16
C PHE A 42 -16.30 -5.28 -5.15
N PHE A 43 -15.52 -6.09 -5.86
CA PHE A 43 -16.08 -7.08 -6.78
C PHE A 43 -16.90 -8.13 -6.04
N ARG A 44 -16.43 -8.61 -4.88
CA ARG A 44 -17.20 -9.55 -4.05
C ARG A 44 -18.45 -8.90 -3.48
N LEU A 45 -18.32 -7.66 -3.00
CA LEU A 45 -19.43 -6.89 -2.45
C LEU A 45 -20.53 -6.61 -3.50
N LEU A 46 -20.14 -6.31 -4.73
CA LEU A 46 -21.06 -6.01 -5.83
C LEU A 46 -21.54 -7.27 -6.57
N GLY A 47 -21.10 -8.46 -6.16
CA GLY A 47 -21.51 -9.72 -6.79
C GLY A 47 -20.99 -9.90 -8.22
N ALA A 48 -19.73 -9.53 -8.46
CA ALA A 48 -19.08 -9.67 -9.75
C ALA A 48 -19.12 -11.11 -10.28
N ASN A 49 -19.34 -11.26 -11.58
CA ASN A 49 -19.49 -12.56 -12.21
C ASN A 49 -18.15 -13.34 -12.24
N ILE A 50 -18.08 -14.45 -11.52
CA ILE A 50 -16.88 -15.31 -11.45
C ILE A 50 -16.54 -16.03 -12.78
N ALA A 51 -17.49 -16.10 -13.72
CA ALA A 51 -17.24 -16.59 -15.06
C ALA A 51 -16.45 -15.58 -15.92
N SER A 52 -16.33 -14.32 -15.48
CA SER A 52 -15.46 -13.35 -16.14
C SER A 52 -13.99 -13.74 -15.94
N PRO A 53 -13.20 -13.89 -17.02
CA PRO A 53 -11.79 -14.26 -16.91
C PRO A 53 -10.99 -13.30 -16.04
N PHE A 54 -11.29 -12.01 -16.08
CA PHE A 54 -10.62 -11.00 -15.26
C PHE A 54 -10.96 -11.12 -13.77
N VAL A 55 -12.24 -11.33 -13.43
CA VAL A 55 -12.67 -11.52 -12.03
C VAL A 55 -12.04 -12.79 -11.47
N ASN A 56 -12.03 -13.86 -12.25
CA ASN A 56 -11.42 -15.13 -11.88
C ASN A 56 -9.91 -14.98 -11.64
N PHE A 57 -9.19 -14.36 -12.58
CA PHE A 57 -7.76 -14.05 -12.45
C PHE A 57 -7.47 -13.23 -11.18
N LEU A 58 -8.22 -12.15 -10.96
CA LEU A 58 -8.09 -11.30 -9.77
C LEU A 58 -8.25 -12.12 -8.50
N TYR A 59 -9.27 -12.99 -8.44
CA TYR A 59 -9.55 -13.79 -7.26
C TYR A 59 -8.48 -14.85 -7.00
N GLN A 60 -7.87 -15.43 -8.04
CA GLN A 60 -6.79 -16.39 -7.90
C GLN A 60 -5.49 -15.72 -7.43
N VAL A 61 -5.09 -14.60 -8.05
CA VAL A 61 -3.85 -13.89 -7.72
C VAL A 61 -3.89 -13.32 -6.30
N THR A 62 -5.06 -12.83 -5.86
CA THR A 62 -5.22 -12.28 -4.51
C THR A 62 -5.45 -13.33 -3.42
N TYR A 63 -5.76 -14.59 -3.79
CA TYR A 63 -6.11 -15.64 -2.82
C TYR A 63 -5.03 -15.92 -1.77
N PRO A 64 -3.73 -16.10 -2.12
CA PRO A 64 -2.71 -16.40 -1.11
C PRO A 64 -2.60 -15.32 -0.04
N PHE A 65 -2.81 -14.06 -0.40
CA PHE A 65 -2.71 -12.91 0.52
C PHE A 65 -3.88 -12.86 1.50
N ILE A 66 -5.11 -13.13 1.04
CA ILE A 66 -6.26 -13.17 1.93
C ILE A 66 -6.33 -14.46 2.76
N SER A 67 -5.72 -15.56 2.29
CA SER A 67 -5.79 -16.88 2.94
C SER A 67 -5.26 -16.88 4.37
N ILE A 68 -4.29 -16.01 4.67
CA ILE A 68 -3.69 -15.86 6.00
C ILE A 68 -4.71 -15.30 7.02
N PHE A 69 -5.71 -14.54 6.54
CA PHE A 69 -6.74 -13.91 7.36
C PHE A 69 -8.07 -14.67 7.36
N GLN A 70 -8.13 -15.83 6.68
CA GLN A 70 -9.34 -16.64 6.65
C GLN A 70 -9.67 -17.18 8.04
N GLY A 71 -10.94 -17.09 8.43
CA GLY A 71 -11.44 -17.61 9.70
C GLY A 71 -11.19 -16.71 10.92
N ILE A 72 -10.57 -15.53 10.77
CA ILE A 72 -10.44 -14.55 11.88
C ILE A 72 -11.82 -14.12 12.38
N PHE A 73 -12.77 -13.95 11.45
CA PHE A 73 -14.16 -13.64 11.75
C PHE A 73 -15.08 -14.71 11.17
N LYS A 74 -16.26 -14.86 11.75
CA LYS A 74 -17.31 -15.70 11.15
C LYS A 74 -17.73 -15.09 9.81
N PRO A 75 -17.85 -15.89 8.73
CA PRO A 75 -18.33 -15.40 7.44
C PRO A 75 -19.70 -14.76 7.57
N LEU A 76 -19.90 -13.62 6.91
CA LEU A 76 -21.22 -13.00 6.77
C LEU A 76 -22.07 -13.82 5.77
N PRO A 77 -23.39 -13.95 5.98
CA PRO A 77 -24.27 -14.59 5.01
C PRO A 77 -24.20 -13.88 3.66
N ALA A 78 -24.14 -14.66 2.58
CA ALA A 78 -24.23 -14.12 1.22
C ALA A 78 -25.68 -13.71 0.90
N ILE A 79 -25.83 -12.62 0.14
CA ILE A 79 -27.13 -12.15 -0.36
C ILE A 79 -27.10 -12.24 -1.89
N GLY A 80 -27.63 -13.35 -2.43
CA GLY A 80 -27.52 -13.66 -3.85
C GLY A 80 -26.05 -13.81 -4.27
N ALA A 81 -25.60 -12.98 -5.20
CA ALA A 81 -24.19 -12.96 -5.65
C ALA A 81 -23.29 -12.09 -4.76
N THR A 82 -23.85 -11.22 -3.92
CA THR A 82 -23.10 -10.31 -3.05
C THR A 82 -22.55 -11.04 -1.83
N VAL A 83 -21.24 -10.90 -1.62
CA VAL A 83 -20.53 -11.49 -0.49
C VAL A 83 -19.63 -10.43 0.14
N VAL A 84 -19.82 -10.17 1.44
CA VAL A 84 -18.88 -9.36 2.22
C VAL A 84 -17.78 -10.28 2.74
N GLU A 85 -16.65 -10.32 2.04
CA GLU A 85 -15.45 -11.06 2.50
C GLU A 85 -14.72 -10.23 3.57
N VAL A 86 -14.99 -10.55 4.85
CA VAL A 86 -14.36 -9.85 5.99
C VAL A 86 -12.85 -10.06 5.99
N GLU A 87 -12.39 -11.25 5.62
CA GLU A 87 -10.97 -11.58 5.48
C GLU A 87 -10.25 -10.68 4.46
N THR A 88 -10.93 -10.32 3.36
CA THR A 88 -10.38 -9.40 2.35
C THR A 88 -10.31 -7.98 2.91
N LEU A 89 -11.33 -7.54 3.66
CA LEU A 89 -11.31 -6.24 4.32
C LEU A 89 -10.19 -6.14 5.36
N VAL A 90 -9.98 -7.20 6.14
CA VAL A 90 -8.85 -7.29 7.09
C VAL A 90 -7.53 -7.24 6.34
N ALA A 91 -7.39 -7.95 5.22
CA ALA A 91 -6.18 -7.92 4.41
C ALA A 91 -5.85 -6.48 3.93
N VAL A 92 -6.84 -5.76 3.40
CA VAL A 92 -6.69 -4.33 3.01
C VAL A 92 -6.17 -3.50 4.18
N ILE A 93 -6.81 -3.61 5.35
CA ILE A 93 -6.39 -2.83 6.53
C ILE A 93 -4.97 -3.20 6.96
N MET A 94 -4.64 -4.49 7.03
CA MET A 94 -3.35 -4.97 7.53
C MET A 94 -2.21 -4.62 6.57
N TYR A 95 -2.38 -4.83 5.27
CA TYR A 95 -1.38 -4.46 4.28
C TYR A 95 -1.24 -2.93 4.16
N GLY A 96 -2.33 -2.17 4.25
CA GLY A 96 -2.31 -0.71 4.33
C GLY A 96 -1.58 -0.18 5.57
N LEU A 97 -1.75 -0.83 6.73
CA LEU A 97 -1.01 -0.48 7.95
C LEU A 97 0.48 -0.83 7.85
N MET A 98 0.81 -2.00 7.29
CA MET A 98 2.21 -2.37 7.02
C MET A 98 2.87 -1.34 6.11
N TRP A 99 2.15 -0.91 5.08
CA TRP A 99 2.60 0.14 4.17
C TRP A 99 2.83 1.47 4.88
N PHE A 100 1.85 1.94 5.66
CA PHE A 100 1.98 3.17 6.44
C PHE A 100 3.17 3.10 7.41
N GLY A 101 3.34 1.96 8.10
CA GLY A 101 4.46 1.72 9.01
C GLY A 101 5.81 1.80 8.31
N VAL A 102 5.95 1.15 7.14
CA VAL A 102 7.17 1.23 6.32
C VAL A 102 7.46 2.66 5.89
N LEU A 103 6.45 3.39 5.39
CA LEU A 103 6.62 4.79 5.01
C LEU A 103 7.06 5.69 6.18
N GLN A 104 6.48 5.49 7.36
CA GLN A 104 6.82 6.26 8.55
C GLN A 104 8.25 5.97 9.01
N LEU A 105 8.67 4.70 9.01
CA LEU A 105 10.05 4.32 9.35
C LEU A 105 11.05 4.94 8.37
N VAL A 106 10.79 4.87 7.07
CA VAL A 106 11.65 5.48 6.05
C VAL A 106 11.76 6.99 6.25
N ARG A 107 10.66 7.66 6.59
CA ARG A 107 10.65 9.09 6.89
C ARG A 107 11.50 9.42 8.11
N THR A 108 11.28 8.74 9.23
CA THR A 108 11.99 9.01 10.48
C THR A 108 13.48 8.67 10.41
N LEU A 109 13.89 7.66 9.63
CA LEU A 109 15.31 7.33 9.44
C LEU A 109 16.04 8.33 8.53
N MET A 110 15.31 9.09 7.73
CA MET A 110 15.84 10.00 6.72
C MET A 110 15.87 11.46 7.20
N ASP A 111 15.02 11.81 8.17
CA ASP A 111 15.01 13.09 8.88
C ASP A 111 16.22 13.23 9.83
#